data_AF-A0A117KXS0-F1
#
_entry.id   AF-A0A117KXS0-F1
#
_cell.length_a   1.000
_cell.length_b   1.000
_cell.length_c   1.000
_cell.angle_alpha   90.00
_cell.angle_beta   90.00
_cell.angle_gamma   90.00
#
_symmetry.space_group_name_H-M   'P 1'
#
loop_
_entity.id
_entity.type
_entity.pdbx_description
1 polymer ?
#
loop_
_entity_poly.entity_id
_entity_poly.type
_entity_poly.pdbx_seq_one_letter_code
_entity_poly.pdbx_strand_id
1 'polypeptide(L)'
;MAIRKGKKGLLAGLVLAFLFALFLSSRPAQAATYTVQRGDTLYLIGQRYNIGAWELQIINGLPDTWIYPGQVLWIPDVPGRVHVVSPGDTLFLIGQWYGVPYQDIMWVNGLSGSYIYPGQALWIPAAGKTAASPAASRGSTASRGGISYSAQDVDLLARLVYAEARGEPYAGQVAVAAVVLNRVRDGRFPNTIAGVIYEPYAFECVSNGQIWLQPNTTAYQAARDALAGKDPSGGALFFWNPVTATSPWVWTRQIITVIGNHVFAI
;
A
#
# COMPACT_ATOMS: atom_id res chain seq x y z
N MET A 1 86.31 4.57 31.88
CA MET A 1 86.72 5.98 32.08
C MET A 1 86.60 6.65 30.72
N ALA A 2 85.76 7.63 30.39
CA ALA A 2 84.98 8.57 31.16
C ALA A 2 83.69 8.96 30.41
N ILE A 3 82.71 9.43 31.19
CA ILE A 3 81.40 9.97 30.81
C ILE A 3 81.55 11.44 30.39
N ARG A 4 80.80 11.92 29.39
CA ARG A 4 80.35 13.32 29.35
C ARG A 4 78.90 13.46 28.86
N LYS A 5 78.08 14.06 29.74
CA LYS A 5 76.65 14.42 29.63
C LYS A 5 76.43 15.61 28.69
N GLY A 6 75.36 15.61 27.89
CA GLY A 6 74.18 16.49 28.00
C GLY A 6 74.24 17.73 27.08
N LYS A 7 73.17 18.37 26.58
CA LYS A 7 71.70 18.25 26.75
C LYS A 7 71.04 19.29 25.80
N LYS A 8 69.75 19.09 25.44
CA LYS A 8 68.77 20.05 24.82
C LYS A 8 68.90 20.20 23.28
N GLY A 9 67.89 20.07 22.42
CA GLY A 9 66.43 19.94 22.52
C GLY A 9 65.80 20.85 21.45
N LEU A 10 65.06 20.31 20.47
CA LEU A 10 63.89 20.97 19.86
C LEU A 10 63.12 20.00 18.97
N LEU A 11 61.80 20.17 19.04
CA LEU A 11 60.71 19.50 18.33
C LEU A 11 60.85 19.52 16.81
N ALA A 12 60.36 18.47 16.13
CA ALA A 12 59.41 18.60 15.02
C ALA A 12 59.00 17.22 14.44
N GLY A 13 57.70 16.93 14.45
CA GLY A 13 57.07 16.19 13.34
C GLY A 13 56.65 14.74 13.60
N LEU A 14 55.55 14.56 14.34
CA LEU A 14 54.61 13.45 14.16
C LEU A 14 54.07 13.45 12.72
N VAL A 15 54.43 12.45 11.92
CA VAL A 15 53.56 11.96 10.84
C VAL A 15 53.36 10.47 11.09
N LEU A 16 52.47 10.19 12.06
CA LEU A 16 51.90 8.86 12.21
C LEU A 16 50.99 8.68 10.99
N ALA A 17 51.46 7.92 10.00
CA ALA A 17 50.67 7.53 8.85
C ALA A 17 49.53 6.60 9.34
N PHE A 18 48.42 7.20 9.75
CA PHE A 18 47.15 6.52 9.94
C PHE A 18 46.65 6.15 8.54
N LEU A 19 47.15 5.04 8.00
CA LEU A 19 46.51 4.33 6.91
C LEU A 19 45.20 3.76 7.47
N PHE A 20 44.19 4.62 7.56
CA PHE A 20 42.80 4.21 7.69
C PHE A 20 42.45 3.54 6.36
N ALA A 21 42.80 2.25 6.26
CA ALA A 21 42.29 1.40 5.21
C ALA A 21 40.77 1.39 5.38
N LEU A 22 40.09 2.22 4.59
CA LEU A 22 38.68 2.07 4.28
C LEU A 22 38.54 0.68 3.64
N PHE A 23 38.37 -0.34 4.46
CA PHE A 23 37.66 -1.53 4.06
C PHE A 23 36.22 -1.06 3.76
N LEU A 24 36.01 -0.59 2.54
CA LEU A 24 34.72 -0.72 1.86
C LEU A 24 34.51 -2.23 1.66
N SER A 25 34.27 -2.94 2.76
CA SER A 25 33.67 -4.25 2.70
C SER A 25 32.27 -4.01 2.16
N SER A 26 32.12 -4.17 0.85
CA SER A 26 30.82 -4.39 0.23
C SER A 26 30.19 -5.56 1.00
N ARG A 27 29.27 -5.24 1.91
CA ARG A 27 28.56 -6.26 2.67
C ARG A 27 27.82 -7.11 1.63
N PRO A 28 27.98 -8.43 1.61
CA PRO A 28 27.07 -9.26 0.83
C PRO A 28 25.68 -8.99 1.40
N ALA A 29 24.81 -8.39 0.59
CA ALA A 29 23.39 -8.27 0.87
C ALA A 29 22.79 -9.67 0.68
N GLN A 30 22.88 -10.50 1.72
CA GLN A 30 22.15 -11.76 1.75
C GLN A 30 21.99 -12.21 3.19
N ALA A 31 20.82 -11.94 3.76
CA ALA A 31 19.98 -13.00 4.29
C ALA A 31 18.63 -12.41 4.70
N ALA A 32 17.55 -13.08 4.29
CA ALA A 32 16.20 -12.86 4.81
C ALA A 32 16.13 -13.07 6.34
N THR A 33 17.16 -13.63 6.97
CA THR A 33 17.21 -13.88 8.41
C THR A 33 18.59 -13.65 9.02
N TYR A 34 18.65 -13.27 10.29
CA TYR A 34 19.86 -13.08 11.08
C TYR A 34 19.76 -13.87 12.39
N THR A 35 20.76 -14.69 12.68
CA THR A 35 20.87 -15.41 13.95
C THR A 35 21.62 -14.57 14.98
N VAL A 36 20.93 -14.21 16.05
CA VAL A 36 21.44 -13.40 17.15
C VAL A 36 22.66 -14.06 17.78
N GLN A 37 23.73 -13.28 17.96
CA GLN A 37 24.98 -13.70 18.57
C GLN A 37 25.09 -13.23 20.01
N ARG A 38 26.02 -13.82 20.76
CA ARG A 38 26.31 -13.37 22.13
C ARG A 38 26.80 -11.91 22.10
N GLY A 39 26.08 -11.04 22.83
CA GLY A 39 26.39 -9.60 22.91
C GLY A 39 25.63 -8.72 21.92
N ASP A 40 24.80 -9.30 21.05
CA ASP A 40 23.93 -8.52 20.18
C ASP A 40 22.82 -7.82 20.96
N THR A 41 22.41 -6.67 20.43
CA THR A 41 21.18 -5.96 20.81
C THR A 41 20.44 -5.56 19.54
N LEU A 42 19.13 -5.33 19.62
CA LEU A 42 18.36 -4.82 18.47
C LEU A 42 18.95 -3.51 17.91
N TYR A 43 19.53 -2.67 18.76
CA TYR A 43 20.22 -1.46 18.34
C TYR A 43 21.46 -1.74 17.49
N LEU A 44 22.35 -2.64 17.95
CA LEU A 44 23.58 -2.97 17.22
C LEU A 44 23.29 -3.71 15.90
N ILE A 45 22.30 -4.60 15.92
CA ILE A 45 21.82 -5.26 14.70
C ILE A 45 21.20 -4.22 13.76
N GLY A 46 20.35 -3.35 14.28
CA GLY A 46 19.72 -2.27 13.52
C GLY A 46 20.73 -1.36 12.82
N GLN A 47 21.76 -0.91 13.54
CA GLN A 47 22.86 -0.13 12.95
C GLN A 47 23.61 -0.89 11.86
N ARG A 48 23.77 -2.21 12.00
CA ARG A 48 24.42 -3.04 10.98
C ARG A 48 23.58 -3.12 9.70
N TYR A 49 22.26 -3.20 9.81
CA TYR A 49 21.38 -3.36 8.65
C TYR A 49 20.67 -2.08 8.23
N ASN A 50 21.04 -0.94 8.83
CA ASN A 50 20.41 0.36 8.59
C ASN A 50 18.88 0.32 8.77
N ILE A 51 18.44 -0.33 9.85
CA ILE A 51 17.05 -0.43 10.29
C ILE A 51 16.94 0.06 11.73
N GLY A 52 15.89 0.82 12.06
CA GLY A 52 15.67 1.25 13.43
C GLY A 52 15.44 0.06 14.37
N ALA A 53 15.96 0.11 15.60
CA ALA A 53 15.75 -0.95 16.59
C ALA A 53 14.26 -1.23 16.84
N TRP A 54 13.45 -0.16 16.85
CA TRP A 54 11.98 -0.23 16.93
C TRP A 54 11.35 -0.94 15.73
N GLU A 55 11.78 -0.59 14.52
CA GLU A 55 11.26 -1.21 13.29
C GLU A 55 11.61 -2.70 13.25
N LEU A 56 12.86 -3.03 13.62
CA LEU A 56 13.34 -4.40 13.74
C LEU A 56 12.56 -5.20 14.79
N GLN A 57 12.21 -4.57 15.92
CA GLN A 57 11.38 -5.19 16.95
C GLN A 57 9.99 -5.54 16.42
N ILE A 58 9.29 -4.54 15.87
CA ILE A 58 7.90 -4.67 15.44
C ILE A 58 7.75 -5.64 14.27
N ILE A 59 8.66 -5.58 13.30
CA ILE A 59 8.61 -6.46 12.13
C ILE A 59 8.91 -7.92 12.45
N ASN A 60 9.57 -8.18 13.58
CA ASN A 60 9.82 -9.52 14.11
C ASN A 60 8.79 -9.96 15.17
N GLY A 61 7.76 -9.15 15.42
CA GLY A 61 6.73 -9.46 16.42
C GLY A 61 7.28 -9.60 17.85
N LEU A 62 8.39 -8.93 18.15
CA LEU A 62 9.02 -9.03 19.46
C LEU A 62 8.26 -8.18 20.49
N PRO A 63 7.89 -8.74 21.66
CA PRO A 63 7.12 -8.01 22.68
C PRO A 63 7.95 -6.90 23.34
N ASP A 64 9.26 -7.04 23.38
CA ASP A 64 10.21 -6.08 23.94
C ASP A 64 11.55 -6.11 23.17
N THR A 65 12.58 -5.49 23.74
CA THR A 65 13.90 -5.39 23.11
C THR A 65 14.86 -6.53 23.46
N TRP A 66 14.43 -7.49 24.29
CA TRP A 66 15.26 -8.62 24.69
C TRP A 66 15.33 -9.64 23.55
N ILE A 67 16.57 -10.00 23.21
CA ILE A 67 16.89 -11.03 22.24
C ILE A 67 17.90 -12.00 22.84
N TYR A 68 17.83 -13.26 22.41
CA TYR A 68 18.67 -14.33 22.95
C TYR A 68 19.63 -14.86 21.88
N PRO A 69 20.88 -15.21 22.23
CA PRO A 69 21.78 -15.89 21.30
C PRO A 69 21.13 -17.13 20.70
N GLY A 70 21.19 -17.26 19.37
CA GLY A 70 20.53 -18.32 18.61
C GLY A 70 19.13 -17.98 18.10
N GLN A 71 18.49 -16.91 18.60
CA GLN A 71 17.22 -16.43 18.06
C GLN A 71 17.39 -15.96 16.62
N VAL A 72 16.44 -16.30 15.74
CA VAL A 72 16.46 -15.91 14.34
C VAL A 72 15.50 -14.74 14.14
N LEU A 73 16.02 -13.64 13.58
CA LEU A 73 15.25 -12.44 13.23
C LEU A 73 15.13 -12.35 11.71
N TRP A 74 13.96 -12.03 11.20
CA TRP A 74 13.78 -11.56 9.83
C TRP A 74 14.39 -10.16 9.66
N ILE A 75 15.25 -10.01 8.66
CA ILE A 75 15.88 -8.73 8.30
C ILE A 75 15.46 -8.39 6.87
N PRO A 76 14.76 -7.26 6.66
CA PRO A 76 14.45 -6.81 5.31
C PRO A 76 15.73 -6.54 4.51
N ASP A 77 15.77 -7.03 3.27
CA ASP A 77 16.92 -6.94 2.38
C ASP A 77 16.89 -5.71 1.45
N VAL A 78 15.79 -4.97 1.46
CA VAL A 78 15.59 -3.73 0.71
C VAL A 78 15.37 -2.54 1.65
N PRO A 79 15.92 -1.35 1.34
CA PRO A 79 15.63 -0.14 2.10
C PRO A 79 14.12 0.10 2.14
N GLY A 80 13.61 0.56 3.28
CA GLY A 80 12.18 0.69 3.50
C GLY A 80 11.86 1.22 4.89
N ARG A 81 10.61 1.06 5.29
CA ARG A 81 10.13 1.41 6.63
C ARG A 81 9.01 0.46 7.06
N VAL A 82 8.82 0.32 8.38
CA VAL A 82 7.69 -0.46 8.89
C VAL A 82 6.39 0.32 8.77
N HIS A 83 5.31 -0.39 8.43
CA HIS A 83 3.94 0.07 8.51
C HIS A 83 3.14 -0.94 9.34
N VAL A 84 2.45 -0.47 10.37
CA VAL A 84 1.55 -1.30 11.17
C VAL A 84 0.15 -1.12 10.61
N VAL A 85 -0.41 -2.21 10.10
CA VAL A 85 -1.72 -2.24 9.46
C VAL A 85 -2.78 -1.73 10.42
N SER A 86 -3.49 -0.70 10.02
CA SER A 86 -4.63 -0.12 10.72
C SER A 86 -5.95 -0.72 10.22
N PRO A 87 -7.03 -0.66 11.01
CA PRO A 87 -8.36 -1.02 10.52
C PRO A 87 -8.72 -0.24 9.26
N GLY A 88 -9.08 -0.95 8.18
CA GLY A 88 -9.41 -0.36 6.88
C GLY A 88 -8.27 -0.36 5.86
N ASP A 89 -7.05 -0.67 6.27
CA ASP A 89 -5.93 -0.77 5.35
C ASP A 89 -6.09 -1.93 4.37
N THR A 90 -5.59 -1.69 3.16
CA THR A 90 -5.35 -2.70 2.15
C THR A 90 -3.94 -2.51 1.62
N LEU A 91 -3.31 -3.56 1.09
CA LEU A 91 -1.99 -3.42 0.49
C LEU A 91 -1.98 -2.42 -0.67
N PHE A 92 -3.11 -2.27 -1.38
CA PHE A 92 -3.26 -1.26 -2.43
C PHE A 92 -3.13 0.16 -1.87
N LEU A 93 -3.86 0.48 -0.80
CA LEU A 93 -3.84 1.80 -0.17
C LEU A 93 -2.49 2.11 0.46
N ILE A 94 -1.91 1.14 1.15
CA ILE A 94 -0.57 1.26 1.71
C ILE A 94 0.43 1.51 0.57
N GLY A 95 0.30 0.77 -0.54
CA GLY A 95 1.09 1.02 -1.74
C GLY A 95 0.95 2.44 -2.26
N GLN A 96 -0.28 2.92 -2.41
CA GLN A 96 -0.57 4.28 -2.88
C GLN A 96 0.00 5.36 -1.95
N TRP A 97 -0.17 5.22 -0.63
CA TRP A 97 0.38 6.17 0.35
C TRP A 97 1.91 6.23 0.35
N TYR A 98 2.56 5.10 0.06
CA TYR A 98 4.02 4.97 0.13
C TYR A 98 4.68 5.13 -1.25
N GLY A 99 3.91 5.20 -2.33
CA GLY A 99 4.39 5.27 -3.71
C GLY A 99 5.00 3.95 -4.20
N VAL A 100 4.46 2.82 -3.74
CA VAL A 100 4.99 1.47 -3.97
C VAL A 100 3.90 0.58 -4.55
N PRO A 101 4.16 -0.24 -5.58
CA PRO A 101 3.19 -1.25 -6.03
C PRO A 101 2.86 -2.23 -4.90
N TYR A 102 1.59 -2.53 -4.68
CA TYR A 102 1.20 -3.43 -3.59
C TYR A 102 1.79 -4.85 -3.74
N GLN A 103 2.09 -5.28 -4.97
CA GLN A 103 2.77 -6.55 -5.24
C GLN A 103 4.19 -6.57 -4.66
N ASP A 104 4.88 -5.44 -4.69
CA ASP A 104 6.21 -5.31 -4.11
C ASP A 104 6.12 -5.40 -2.58
N ILE A 105 5.08 -4.80 -1.98
CA ILE A 105 4.81 -4.96 -0.54
C ILE A 105 4.53 -6.43 -0.22
N MET A 106 3.68 -7.12 -1.00
CA MET A 106 3.41 -8.55 -0.80
C MET A 106 4.69 -9.38 -0.85
N TRP A 107 5.47 -9.19 -1.91
CA TRP A 107 6.66 -9.99 -2.18
C TRP A 107 7.72 -9.82 -1.09
N VAL A 108 8.01 -8.58 -0.69
CA VAL A 108 9.00 -8.31 0.36
C VAL A 108 8.55 -8.86 1.72
N ASN A 109 7.24 -8.90 1.99
CA ASN A 109 6.69 -9.44 3.24
C ASN A 109 6.38 -10.95 3.18
N GLY A 110 6.76 -11.64 2.09
CA GLY A 110 6.48 -13.07 1.93
C GLY A 110 4.98 -13.42 1.91
N LEU A 111 4.11 -12.46 1.57
CA LEU A 111 2.67 -12.67 1.52
C LEU A 111 2.27 -13.39 0.24
N SER A 112 1.52 -14.48 0.36
CA SER A 112 0.97 -15.24 -0.78
C SER A 112 -0.32 -14.63 -1.35
N GLY A 113 -0.91 -13.66 -0.64
CA GLY A 113 -2.14 -12.97 -1.01
C GLY A 113 -2.21 -11.59 -0.39
N SER A 114 -3.24 -10.81 -0.74
CA SER A 114 -3.35 -9.42 -0.26
C SER A 114 -4.08 -9.26 1.08
N TYR A 115 -4.45 -10.37 1.72
CA TYR A 115 -5.10 -10.34 3.03
C TYR A 115 -4.09 -9.92 4.09
N ILE A 116 -4.47 -8.88 4.83
CA ILE A 116 -3.70 -8.32 5.93
C ILE A 116 -4.63 -8.10 7.12
N TYR A 117 -4.06 -8.12 8.33
CA TYR A 117 -4.83 -8.00 9.58
C TYR A 117 -4.42 -6.73 10.33
N PRO A 118 -5.36 -6.01 10.98
CA PRO A 118 -5.01 -4.93 11.88
C PRO A 118 -3.97 -5.37 12.92
N GLY A 119 -2.94 -4.54 13.13
CA GLY A 119 -1.80 -4.83 13.99
C GLY A 119 -0.66 -5.61 13.31
N GLN A 120 -0.86 -6.13 12.09
CA GLN A 120 0.20 -6.77 11.32
C GLN A 120 1.27 -5.75 10.94
N ALA A 121 2.53 -6.06 11.22
CA ALA A 121 3.66 -5.27 10.75
C ALA A 121 4.03 -5.67 9.32
N LEU A 122 4.17 -4.68 8.43
CA LEU A 122 4.61 -4.84 7.06
C LEU A 122 5.84 -3.97 6.81
N TRP A 123 6.83 -4.53 6.14
CA TRP A 123 7.93 -3.78 5.58
C TRP A 123 7.54 -3.17 4.25
N ILE A 124 7.57 -1.85 4.16
CA ILE A 124 7.25 -1.14 2.93
C ILE A 124 8.56 -0.70 2.28
N PRO A 125 8.93 -1.24 1.10
CA PRO A 125 10.18 -0.87 0.45
C PRO A 125 10.17 0.60 0.03
N ALA A 126 11.34 1.21 -0.07
CA ALA A 126 11.48 2.56 -0.56
C ALA A 126 11.12 2.64 -2.05
N ALA A 127 10.30 3.62 -2.43
CA ALA A 127 9.88 3.84 -3.81
C ALA A 127 11.09 3.91 -4.76
N GLY A 128 11.06 3.11 -5.84
CA GLY A 128 12.11 3.06 -6.86
C GLY A 128 13.37 2.25 -6.48
N LYS A 129 13.38 1.52 -5.36
CA LYS A 129 14.51 0.67 -4.93
C LYS A 129 14.16 -0.82 -4.77
N THR A 130 13.13 -1.31 -5.45
CA THR A 130 12.97 -2.75 -5.62
C THR A 130 13.93 -3.24 -6.70
N ALA A 131 14.74 -4.26 -6.37
CA ALA A 131 15.56 -4.95 -7.35
C ALA A 131 14.63 -5.53 -8.41
N ALA A 132 14.75 -5.02 -9.64
CA ALA A 132 14.00 -5.38 -10.84
C ALA A 132 13.01 -6.54 -10.69
N SER A 133 11.83 -6.25 -10.12
CA SER A 133 10.63 -6.96 -10.52
C SER A 133 10.45 -6.65 -12.01
N PRO A 134 10.07 -7.61 -12.87
CA PRO A 134 9.89 -7.34 -14.29
C PRO A 134 8.98 -6.12 -14.37
N ALA A 135 9.51 -5.05 -14.97
CA ALA A 135 8.82 -3.79 -15.17
C ALA A 135 7.36 -4.12 -15.46
N ALA A 136 6.45 -3.59 -14.62
CA ALA A 136 5.02 -3.70 -14.78
C ALA A 136 4.73 -3.86 -16.26
N SER A 137 4.46 -5.09 -16.68
CA SER A 137 3.91 -5.30 -18.00
C SER A 137 2.61 -4.55 -17.88
N ARG A 138 2.59 -3.36 -18.49
CA ARG A 138 1.37 -2.65 -18.85
C ARG A 138 0.53 -3.73 -19.49
N GLY A 139 -0.40 -4.27 -18.70
CA GLY A 139 -1.29 -5.33 -19.10
C GLY A 139 -2.33 -4.71 -20.01
N SER A 140 -1.89 -4.25 -21.18
CA SER A 140 -2.69 -4.31 -22.39
C SER A 140 -2.87 -5.78 -22.72
N THR A 141 -3.69 -6.48 -21.93
CA THR A 141 -4.25 -7.75 -22.36
C THR A 141 -5.60 -7.38 -22.93
N ALA A 142 -5.64 -7.23 -24.24
CA ALA A 142 -6.87 -7.43 -24.98
C ALA A 142 -7.33 -8.88 -24.73
N SER A 143 -8.12 -9.11 -23.67
CA SER A 143 -8.91 -10.32 -23.58
C SER A 143 -10.21 -10.07 -24.35
N ARG A 144 -10.34 -10.78 -25.47
CA ARG A 144 -11.64 -10.98 -26.10
C ARG A 144 -12.51 -11.74 -25.09
N GLY A 145 -13.50 -11.05 -24.53
CA GLY A 145 -14.67 -11.65 -23.88
C GLY A 145 -14.55 -11.88 -22.37
N GLY A 146 -14.56 -10.79 -21.59
CA GLY A 146 -14.81 -10.82 -20.14
C GLY A 146 -13.73 -10.08 -19.35
N ILE A 147 -14.09 -8.96 -18.72
CA ILE A 147 -13.23 -8.30 -17.73
C ILE A 147 -13.20 -9.23 -16.51
N SER A 148 -12.05 -9.88 -16.25
CA SER A 148 -11.85 -10.69 -15.05
C SER A 148 -11.45 -9.75 -13.91
N TYR A 149 -12.35 -9.57 -12.95
CA TYR A 149 -12.12 -8.70 -11.80
C TYR A 149 -11.49 -9.47 -10.65
N SER A 150 -10.56 -8.81 -9.95
CA SER A 150 -9.87 -9.39 -8.80
C SER A 150 -10.77 -9.39 -7.55
N ALA A 151 -10.45 -10.21 -6.54
CA ALA A 151 -11.19 -10.18 -5.27
C ALA A 151 -11.12 -8.81 -4.58
N GLN A 152 -10.05 -8.06 -4.86
CA GLN A 152 -9.80 -6.70 -4.39
C GLN A 152 -10.69 -5.69 -5.10
N ASP A 153 -10.89 -5.84 -6.42
CA ASP A 153 -11.86 -5.03 -7.17
C ASP A 153 -13.27 -5.23 -6.61
N VAL A 154 -13.63 -6.48 -6.28
CA VAL A 154 -14.93 -6.81 -5.67
C VAL A 154 -15.04 -6.15 -4.29
N ASP A 155 -14.00 -6.21 -3.45
CA ASP A 155 -13.99 -5.61 -2.11
C ASP A 155 -14.10 -4.08 -2.17
N LEU A 156 -13.30 -3.43 -3.02
CA LEU A 156 -13.30 -1.99 -3.18
C LEU A 156 -14.66 -1.49 -3.73
N LEU A 157 -15.20 -2.19 -4.73
CA LEU A 157 -16.51 -1.87 -5.28
C LEU A 157 -17.61 -2.08 -4.23
N ALA A 158 -17.54 -3.14 -3.40
CA ALA A 158 -18.49 -3.36 -2.31
C ALA A 158 -18.40 -2.27 -1.23
N ARG A 159 -17.21 -1.79 -0.89
CA ARG A 159 -17.01 -0.65 0.02
C ARG A 159 -17.67 0.62 -0.51
N LEU A 160 -17.45 0.92 -1.79
CA LEU A 160 -18.13 2.05 -2.43
C LEU A 160 -19.65 1.89 -2.35
N VAL A 161 -20.18 0.74 -2.77
CA VAL A 161 -21.63 0.47 -2.72
C VAL A 161 -22.18 0.64 -1.31
N TYR A 162 -21.46 0.15 -0.31
CA TYR A 162 -21.87 0.27 1.08
C TYR A 162 -21.81 1.72 1.57
N ALA A 163 -20.85 2.51 1.11
CA ALA A 163 -20.76 3.90 1.52
C ALA A 163 -21.80 4.80 0.83
N GLU A 164 -22.03 4.59 -0.47
CA GLU A 164 -22.89 5.45 -1.30
C GLU A 164 -24.37 5.01 -1.28
N ALA A 165 -24.66 3.73 -1.10
CA ALA A 165 -26.01 3.17 -1.29
C ALA A 165 -26.48 2.29 -0.12
N ARG A 166 -25.89 2.43 1.07
CA ARG A 166 -26.43 1.76 2.26
C ARG A 166 -27.82 2.29 2.60
N GLY A 167 -28.76 1.37 2.72
CA GLY A 167 -30.18 1.70 2.97
C GLY A 167 -30.99 1.89 1.70
N GLU A 168 -30.35 1.97 0.53
CA GLU A 168 -31.03 1.98 -0.76
C GLU A 168 -31.59 0.59 -1.12
N PRO A 169 -32.64 0.53 -1.96
CA PRO A 169 -33.09 -0.72 -2.57
C PRO A 169 -31.92 -1.46 -3.24
N TYR A 170 -31.96 -2.80 -3.26
CA TYR A 170 -30.88 -3.61 -3.84
C TYR A 170 -30.53 -3.20 -5.29
N ALA A 171 -31.53 -2.86 -6.10
CA ALA A 171 -31.31 -2.36 -7.45
C ALA A 171 -30.47 -1.06 -7.49
N GLY A 172 -30.62 -0.18 -6.50
CA GLY A 172 -29.84 1.06 -6.36
C GLY A 172 -28.38 0.76 -5.97
N GLN A 173 -28.17 -0.22 -5.09
CA GLN A 173 -26.82 -0.71 -4.74
C GLN A 173 -26.09 -1.27 -5.97
N VAL A 174 -26.78 -2.10 -6.79
CA VAL A 174 -26.22 -2.62 -8.05
C VAL A 174 -25.96 -1.49 -9.04
N ALA A 175 -26.86 -0.49 -9.13
CA ALA A 175 -26.72 0.65 -10.04
C ALA A 175 -25.50 1.52 -9.72
N VAL A 176 -25.20 1.77 -8.44
CA VAL A 176 -23.98 2.51 -8.04
C VAL A 176 -22.72 1.75 -8.47
N ALA A 177 -22.67 0.43 -8.27
CA ALA A 177 -21.55 -0.38 -8.76
C ALA A 177 -21.46 -0.33 -10.29
N ALA A 178 -22.59 -0.41 -11.00
CA ALA A 178 -22.63 -0.39 -12.45
C ALA A 178 -22.11 0.94 -13.03
N VAL A 179 -22.39 2.09 -12.40
CA VAL A 179 -21.84 3.40 -12.80
C VAL A 179 -20.31 3.38 -12.82
N VAL A 180 -19.66 2.78 -11.82
CA VAL A 180 -18.19 2.62 -11.81
C VAL A 180 -17.73 1.81 -13.01
N LEU A 181 -18.41 0.69 -13.30
CA LEU A 181 -18.04 -0.17 -14.42
C LEU A 181 -18.30 0.51 -15.78
N ASN A 182 -19.32 1.34 -15.87
CA ASN A 182 -19.59 2.16 -17.06
C ASN A 182 -18.48 3.19 -17.28
N ARG A 183 -18.01 3.85 -16.21
CA ARG A 183 -16.83 4.74 -16.28
C ARG A 183 -15.58 3.97 -16.69
N VAL A 184 -15.30 2.80 -16.11
CA VAL A 184 -14.15 1.96 -16.51
C VAL A 184 -14.16 1.60 -18.00
N ARG A 185 -15.36 1.44 -18.58
CA ARG A 185 -15.55 1.13 -20.01
C ARG A 185 -15.54 2.38 -20.91
N ASP A 186 -15.74 3.56 -20.34
CA ASP A 186 -15.81 4.83 -21.06
C ASP A 186 -14.39 5.43 -21.17
N GLY A 187 -13.96 5.73 -22.39
CA GLY A 187 -12.61 6.23 -22.65
C GLY A 187 -12.29 7.61 -22.04
N ARG A 188 -13.26 8.30 -21.43
CA ARG A 188 -13.07 9.58 -20.74
C ARG A 188 -12.63 9.43 -19.29
N PHE A 189 -12.77 8.25 -18.70
CA PHE A 189 -12.44 7.97 -17.30
C PHE A 189 -11.25 7.01 -17.18
N PRO A 190 -10.66 6.86 -15.98
CA PRO A 190 -9.68 5.82 -15.73
C PRO A 190 -10.21 4.42 -16.07
N ASN A 191 -9.35 3.58 -16.64
CA ASN A 191 -9.71 2.24 -17.13
C ASN A 191 -9.60 1.13 -16.07
N THR A 192 -9.68 1.47 -14.78
CA THR A 192 -9.64 0.52 -13.66
C THR A 192 -10.64 0.94 -12.57
N ILE A 193 -11.21 -0.02 -11.83
CA ILE A 193 -12.17 0.26 -10.74
C ILE A 193 -11.54 1.19 -9.71
N ALA A 194 -10.32 0.90 -9.28
CA ALA A 194 -9.60 1.76 -8.34
C ALA A 194 -9.34 3.15 -8.91
N GLY A 195 -8.95 3.26 -10.18
CA GLY A 195 -8.75 4.55 -10.84
C GLY A 195 -10.01 5.41 -10.84
N VAL A 196 -11.17 4.81 -11.12
CA VAL A 196 -12.46 5.52 -11.10
C VAL A 196 -12.87 5.91 -9.68
N ILE A 197 -12.71 5.00 -8.70
CA ILE A 197 -13.13 5.25 -7.33
C ILE A 197 -12.26 6.32 -6.66
N TYR A 198 -10.95 6.31 -6.91
CA TYR A 198 -10.02 7.27 -6.32
C TYR A 198 -9.78 8.52 -7.16
N GLU A 199 -10.54 8.72 -8.24
CA GLU A 199 -10.50 9.97 -8.98
C GLU A 199 -10.88 11.14 -8.04
N PRO A 200 -10.10 12.24 -8.02
CA PRO A 200 -10.35 13.34 -7.10
C PRO A 200 -11.79 13.85 -7.19
N TYR A 201 -12.47 13.91 -6.03
CA TYR A 201 -13.85 14.37 -5.90
C TYR A 201 -14.92 13.52 -6.61
N ALA A 202 -14.58 12.33 -7.13
CA ALA A 202 -15.55 11.46 -7.79
C ALA A 202 -16.56 10.83 -6.81
N PHE A 203 -16.12 10.55 -5.59
CA PHE A 203 -16.93 9.97 -4.52
C PHE A 203 -16.57 10.59 -3.17
N GLU A 204 -17.54 11.24 -2.53
CA GLU A 204 -17.33 11.92 -1.25
C GLU A 204 -16.92 10.93 -0.16
N CYS A 205 -17.43 9.70 -0.22
CA CYS A 205 -17.13 8.64 0.75
C CYS A 205 -15.65 8.27 0.85
N VAL A 206 -14.86 8.55 -0.19
CA VAL A 206 -13.40 8.38 -0.20
C VAL A 206 -12.75 9.43 0.71
N SER A 207 -13.19 10.68 0.57
CA SER A 207 -12.62 11.82 1.30
C SER A 207 -13.05 11.88 2.77
N ASN A 208 -14.27 11.45 3.09
CA ASN A 208 -14.81 11.45 4.45
C ASN A 208 -14.52 10.14 5.21
N GLY A 209 -13.86 9.19 4.57
CA GLY A 209 -13.43 7.91 5.13
C GLY A 209 -14.52 6.85 5.29
N GLN A 210 -15.75 7.08 4.80
CA GLN A 210 -16.81 6.07 4.84
C GLN A 210 -16.50 4.84 3.98
N ILE A 211 -15.65 4.98 2.95
CA ILE A 211 -15.19 3.85 2.15
C ILE A 211 -14.37 2.83 2.96
N TRP A 212 -13.90 3.20 4.16
CA TRP A 212 -13.14 2.31 5.05
C TRP A 212 -14.04 1.43 5.93
N LEU A 213 -15.36 1.67 5.94
CA LEU A 213 -16.31 0.86 6.70
C LEU A 213 -16.38 -0.57 6.14
N GLN A 214 -16.61 -1.54 7.04
CA GLN A 214 -16.79 -2.93 6.63
C GLN A 214 -18.10 -3.08 5.84
N PRO A 215 -18.07 -3.56 4.58
CA PRO A 215 -19.28 -3.78 3.81
C PRO A 215 -20.11 -4.92 4.37
N ASN A 216 -21.44 -4.81 4.23
CA ASN A 216 -22.34 -5.91 4.53
C ASN A 216 -22.45 -6.90 3.35
N THR A 217 -23.11 -8.04 3.56
CA THR A 217 -23.30 -9.06 2.53
C THR A 217 -24.02 -8.53 1.29
N THR A 218 -24.97 -7.58 1.45
CA THR A 218 -25.76 -7.04 0.34
C THR A 218 -24.89 -6.22 -0.61
N ALA A 219 -23.94 -5.45 -0.08
CA ALA A 219 -23.01 -4.66 -0.88
C ALA A 219 -22.07 -5.55 -1.70
N TYR A 220 -21.56 -6.65 -1.12
CA TYR A 220 -20.78 -7.64 -1.87
C TYR A 220 -21.58 -8.32 -2.97
N GLN A 221 -22.84 -8.67 -2.69
CA GLN A 221 -23.73 -9.26 -3.70
C GLN A 221 -23.99 -8.26 -4.83
N ALA A 222 -24.30 -7.02 -4.51
CA ALA A 222 -24.55 -5.97 -5.49
C ALA A 222 -23.33 -5.68 -6.37
N ALA A 223 -22.13 -5.61 -5.78
CA ALA A 223 -20.88 -5.47 -6.53
C ALA A 223 -20.67 -6.65 -7.50
N ARG A 224 -20.81 -7.89 -7.03
CA ARG A 224 -20.68 -9.09 -7.89
C ARG A 224 -21.71 -9.12 -9.01
N ASP A 225 -22.94 -8.72 -8.72
CA ASP A 225 -24.02 -8.65 -9.70
C ASP A 225 -23.73 -7.62 -10.81
N ALA A 226 -23.20 -6.45 -10.45
CA ALA A 226 -22.75 -5.47 -11.43
C ALA A 226 -21.57 -5.98 -12.27
N LEU A 227 -20.57 -6.63 -11.63
CA LEU A 227 -19.42 -7.22 -12.31
C LEU A 227 -19.84 -8.34 -13.28
N ALA A 228 -20.90 -9.08 -12.96
CA ALA A 228 -21.54 -10.07 -13.82
C ALA A 228 -22.35 -9.43 -14.98
N GLY A 229 -22.44 -8.10 -15.04
CA GLY A 229 -23.04 -7.35 -16.14
C GLY A 229 -24.43 -6.79 -15.88
N LYS A 230 -24.99 -6.93 -14.67
CA LYS A 230 -26.27 -6.29 -14.34
C LYS A 230 -26.07 -4.77 -14.23
N ASP A 231 -26.84 -4.02 -15.01
CA ASP A 231 -26.84 -2.55 -14.93
C ASP A 231 -28.27 -1.99 -14.89
N PRO A 232 -28.86 -1.85 -13.70
CA PRO A 232 -30.17 -1.21 -13.52
C PRO A 232 -30.16 0.28 -13.83
N SER A 233 -28.97 0.93 -13.87
CA SER A 233 -28.86 2.37 -14.14
C SER A 233 -29.07 2.71 -15.62
N GLY A 234 -29.01 1.72 -16.51
CA GLY A 234 -29.20 1.90 -17.96
C GLY A 234 -28.01 2.56 -18.66
N GLY A 235 -26.78 2.30 -18.19
CA GLY A 235 -25.57 2.89 -18.77
C GLY A 235 -25.20 4.25 -18.17
N ALA A 236 -25.68 4.58 -16.97
CA ALA A 236 -25.38 5.85 -16.34
C ALA A 236 -23.89 6.00 -16.00
N LEU A 237 -23.41 7.24 -16.09
CA LEU A 237 -22.05 7.65 -15.71
C LEU A 237 -22.03 8.51 -14.46
N PHE A 238 -23.17 9.05 -14.06
CA PHE A 238 -23.33 9.94 -12.92
C PHE A 238 -24.55 9.53 -12.11
N PHE A 239 -24.49 9.75 -10.79
CA PHE A 239 -25.65 9.71 -9.94
C PHE A 239 -25.57 10.80 -8.87
N TRP A 240 -26.72 11.20 -8.33
CA TRP A 240 -26.81 12.12 -7.20
C TRP A 240 -28.11 11.91 -6.44
N ASN A 241 -28.14 12.33 -5.18
CA ASN A 241 -29.37 12.43 -4.42
C ASN A 241 -30.05 13.79 -4.74
N PRO A 242 -31.29 13.80 -5.29
CA PRO A 242 -31.93 15.03 -5.74
C PRO A 242 -32.29 16.00 -4.59
N VAL A 243 -32.33 15.51 -3.34
CA VAL A 243 -32.65 16.31 -2.15
C VAL A 243 -31.41 17.05 -1.64
N THR A 244 -30.22 16.44 -1.75
CA THR A 244 -28.98 16.99 -1.18
C THR A 244 -28.02 17.56 -2.23
N ALA A 245 -28.25 17.31 -3.52
CA ALA A 245 -27.38 17.78 -4.60
C ALA A 245 -27.39 19.32 -4.71
N THR A 246 -26.23 19.92 -4.49
CA THR A 246 -26.03 21.38 -4.54
C THR A 246 -25.44 21.88 -5.85
N SER A 247 -24.80 21.00 -6.64
CA SER A 247 -24.14 21.38 -7.90
C SER A 247 -25.15 21.62 -9.01
N PRO A 248 -25.23 22.82 -9.64
CA PRO A 248 -26.13 23.07 -10.77
C PRO A 248 -25.83 22.21 -12.00
N TRP A 249 -24.57 21.77 -12.14
CA TRP A 249 -24.10 21.00 -13.29
C TRP A 249 -24.81 19.65 -13.43
N VAL A 250 -25.13 18.97 -12.33
CA VAL A 250 -25.78 17.64 -12.37
C VAL A 250 -27.17 17.70 -13.01
N TRP A 251 -27.88 18.82 -12.84
CA TRP A 251 -29.21 19.06 -13.41
C TRP A 251 -29.18 19.41 -14.91
N THR A 252 -27.99 19.58 -15.50
CA THR A 252 -27.81 19.72 -16.95
C THR A 252 -27.59 18.39 -17.65
N ARG A 253 -27.44 17.29 -16.89
CA ARG A 253 -27.20 15.94 -17.43
C ARG A 253 -28.49 15.32 -17.95
N GLN A 254 -28.37 14.37 -18.88
CA GLN A 254 -29.53 13.65 -19.37
C GLN A 254 -29.90 12.54 -18.39
N ILE A 255 -31.00 12.72 -17.67
CA ILE A 255 -31.52 11.75 -16.70
C ILE A 255 -31.99 10.49 -17.43
N ILE A 256 -31.53 9.33 -16.96
CA ILE A 256 -31.91 8.01 -17.47
C ILE A 256 -33.02 7.42 -16.60
N THR A 257 -32.81 7.39 -15.28
CA THR A 257 -33.74 6.75 -14.34
C THR A 257 -33.56 7.27 -12.91
N VAL A 258 -34.47 6.88 -12.02
CA VAL A 258 -34.40 7.12 -10.58
C VAL A 258 -34.59 5.78 -9.87
N ILE A 259 -33.66 5.42 -8.97
CA ILE A 259 -33.73 4.19 -8.19
C ILE A 259 -33.47 4.53 -6.73
N GLY A 260 -34.47 4.27 -5.89
CA GLY A 260 -34.43 4.71 -4.50
C GLY A 260 -34.33 6.23 -4.42
N ASN A 261 -33.34 6.73 -3.68
CA ASN A 261 -33.08 8.15 -3.51
C ASN A 261 -32.07 8.72 -4.51
N HIS A 262 -31.64 7.94 -5.52
CA HIS A 262 -30.66 8.40 -6.50
C HIS A 262 -31.26 8.62 -7.89
N VAL A 263 -30.90 9.74 -8.49
CA VAL A 263 -31.06 10.01 -9.93
C VAL A 263 -29.81 9.52 -10.64
N PHE A 264 -29.97 8.82 -11.77
CA PHE A 264 -28.90 8.29 -12.61
C PHE A 264 -28.94 8.95 -13.99
N ALA A 265 -27.78 9.35 -14.53
CA ALA A 265 -27.69 10.15 -15.76
C ALA A 265 -26.39 9.92 -16.55
N ILE A 266 -26.35 10.47 -17.77
CA ILE A 266 -25.18 10.51 -18.67
C ILE A 266 -24.69 11.94 -18.93
#